data_AF-G4YNZ0-F1
#
_entry.id   AF-G4YNZ0-F1
#
_cell.length_a   1.000
_cell.length_b   1.000
_cell.length_c   1.000
_cell.angle_alpha   90.00
_cell.angle_beta   90.00
_cell.angle_gamma   90.00
#
_symmetry.space_group_name_H-M   'P 1'
#
loop_
_entity.id
_entity.type
_entity.pdbx_description
1 polymer ?
#
loop_
_entity_poly.entity_id
_entity_poly.type
_entity_poly.pdbx_seq_one_letter_code
_entity_poly.pdbx_strand_id
1 'polypeptide(L)'
;MDASVIASFREKVVQQPEVFFTPSEEVAKNVKAFAKHAFDRTSKYQSKSGSAAPLEELYVDGFDADQIWEQLRLLNGPLVTEMAQRIRTFSKKPENILLFPSEKQEESEEEED
;
A
#
# COMPACT_ATOMS: atom_id res chain seq x y z
N MET A 1 29.31 -39.54 7.49
CA MET A 1 28.58 -38.53 6.70
C MET A 1 28.55 -39.02 5.28
N ASP A 2 27.36 -39.26 4.73
CA ASP A 2 27.22 -39.85 3.39
C ASP A 2 27.74 -38.90 2.32
N ALA A 3 28.79 -39.34 1.60
CA ALA A 3 29.37 -38.59 0.49
C ALA A 3 28.33 -38.22 -0.59
N SER A 4 27.27 -39.04 -0.70
CA SER A 4 26.11 -38.78 -1.57
C SER A 4 25.35 -37.51 -1.17
N VAL A 5 25.15 -37.27 0.13
CA VAL A 5 24.45 -36.07 0.62
C VAL A 5 25.27 -34.82 0.30
N ILE A 6 26.58 -34.86 0.52
CA ILE A 6 27.49 -33.73 0.24
C ILE A 6 27.57 -33.44 -1.27
N ALA A 7 27.65 -34.48 -2.11
CA ALA A 7 27.65 -34.31 -3.57
C ALA A 7 26.34 -33.67 -4.06
N SER A 8 25.20 -34.14 -3.54
CA SER A 8 23.89 -33.60 -3.90
C SER A 8 23.71 -32.14 -3.49
N PHE A 9 24.23 -31.75 -2.32
CA PHE A 9 24.19 -30.36 -1.86
C PHE A 9 25.09 -29.47 -2.71
N ARG A 10 26.27 -29.95 -3.10
CA ARG A 10 27.18 -29.21 -3.97
C ARG A 10 26.56 -28.93 -5.34
N GLU A 11 25.93 -29.93 -5.95
CA GLU A 11 25.30 -29.81 -7.27
C GLU A 11 24.06 -28.91 -7.23
N LYS A 12 23.17 -29.10 -6.23
CA LYS A 12 21.88 -28.39 -6.17
C LYS A 12 21.93 -27.01 -5.52
N VAL A 13 22.94 -26.71 -4.73
CA VAL A 13 22.98 -25.48 -3.90
C VAL A 13 24.25 -24.67 -4.15
N VAL A 14 25.42 -25.32 -4.14
CA VAL A 14 26.70 -24.60 -4.32
C VAL A 14 26.93 -24.20 -5.78
N GLN A 15 26.51 -25.06 -6.72
CA GLN A 15 26.63 -24.80 -8.16
C GLN A 15 25.43 -24.05 -8.76
N GLN A 16 24.33 -23.92 -8.01
CA GLN A 16 23.13 -23.18 -8.39
C GLN A 16 22.77 -22.16 -7.29
N PRO A 17 23.55 -21.07 -7.15
CA PRO A 17 23.34 -20.08 -6.11
C PRO A 17 22.00 -19.34 -6.25
N GLU A 18 21.35 -19.37 -7.43
CA GLU A 18 19.99 -18.86 -7.63
C GLU A 18 18.97 -19.48 -6.67
N VAL A 19 19.19 -20.69 -6.13
CA VAL A 19 18.29 -21.31 -5.14
C VAL A 19 18.19 -20.47 -3.85
N PHE A 20 19.23 -19.70 -3.50
CA PHE A 20 19.20 -18.77 -2.38
C PHE A 20 18.42 -17.48 -2.65
N PHE A 21 18.21 -17.17 -3.93
CA PHE A 21 17.48 -15.98 -4.39
C PHE A 21 16.10 -16.31 -4.96
N THR A 22 15.80 -17.59 -5.21
CA THR A 22 14.52 -18.03 -5.75
C THR A 22 13.48 -17.84 -4.66
N PRO A 23 12.55 -16.86 -4.80
CA PRO A 23 11.48 -16.71 -3.84
C PRO A 23 10.70 -18.02 -3.84
N SER A 24 10.39 -18.57 -2.67
CA SER A 24 9.44 -19.69 -2.59
C SER A 24 8.18 -19.29 -3.37
N GLU A 25 7.87 -20.02 -4.44
CA GLU A 25 6.73 -19.71 -5.30
C GLU A 25 5.43 -19.68 -4.50
N GLU A 26 5.35 -20.51 -3.45
CA GLU A 26 4.26 -20.54 -2.49
C GLU A 26 4.17 -19.22 -1.70
N VAL A 27 5.28 -18.73 -1.16
CA VAL A 27 5.33 -17.46 -0.45
C VAL A 27 4.98 -16.30 -1.39
N ALA A 28 5.54 -16.28 -2.60
CA ALA A 28 5.24 -15.26 -3.60
C ALA A 28 3.73 -15.25 -3.94
N LYS A 29 3.12 -16.43 -4.12
CA LYS A 29 1.69 -16.57 -4.37
C LYS A 29 0.84 -16.06 -3.20
N ASN A 30 1.21 -16.41 -1.97
CA ASN A 30 0.51 -15.94 -0.77
C ASN A 30 0.60 -14.43 -0.62
N VAL A 31 1.78 -13.84 -0.85
CA VAL A 31 1.98 -12.38 -0.79
C VAL A 31 1.17 -11.68 -1.88
N LYS A 32 1.16 -12.20 -3.13
CA LYS A 32 0.32 -11.64 -4.21
C LYS A 32 -1.17 -11.67 -3.85
N ALA A 33 -1.66 -12.79 -3.33
CA ALA A 33 -3.06 -12.94 -2.92
C ALA A 33 -3.44 -11.97 -1.78
N PHE A 34 -2.56 -11.83 -0.78
CA PHE A 34 -2.76 -10.88 0.31
C PHE A 34 -2.74 -9.42 -0.19
N ALA A 35 -1.79 -9.07 -1.04
CA ALA A 35 -1.69 -7.73 -1.62
C ALA A 35 -2.96 -7.35 -2.38
N LYS A 36 -3.49 -8.28 -3.19
CA LYS A 36 -4.77 -8.10 -3.89
C LYS A 36 -5.92 -7.86 -2.90
N HIS A 37 -6.07 -8.74 -1.91
CA HIS A 37 -7.14 -8.61 -0.92
C HIS A 37 -7.06 -7.29 -0.13
N ALA A 38 -5.86 -6.88 0.29
CA ALA A 38 -5.65 -5.63 1.00
C ALA A 38 -6.02 -4.43 0.12
N PHE A 39 -5.53 -4.43 -1.12
CA PHE A 39 -5.79 -3.37 -2.09
C PHE A 39 -7.29 -3.21 -2.38
N ASP A 40 -7.98 -4.29 -2.77
CA ASP A 40 -9.40 -4.29 -3.13
C ASP A 40 -10.32 -3.85 -1.97
N ARG A 41 -9.87 -4.09 -0.72
CA ARG A 41 -10.59 -3.62 0.47
C ARG A 41 -10.40 -2.13 0.72
N THR A 42 -9.21 -1.61 0.42
CA THR A 42 -8.89 -0.18 0.57
C THR A 42 -9.36 0.68 -0.60
N SER A 43 -9.53 0.11 -1.80
CA SER A 43 -9.95 0.83 -3.01
C SER A 43 -11.34 1.49 -2.88
N LYS A 44 -12.12 1.10 -1.87
CA LYS A 44 -13.43 1.69 -1.55
C LYS A 44 -13.35 3.02 -0.78
N TYR A 45 -12.22 3.31 -0.14
CA TYR A 45 -12.03 4.46 0.76
C TYR A 45 -11.18 5.56 0.13
N GLN A 46 -11.13 5.59 -1.20
CA GLN A 46 -10.18 6.43 -1.91
C GLN A 46 -10.52 7.91 -1.78
N SER A 47 -9.46 8.70 -1.71
CA SER A 47 -9.58 10.13 -1.57
C SER A 47 -10.11 10.76 -2.85
N LYS A 48 -11.04 11.70 -2.70
CA LYS A 48 -11.61 12.51 -3.79
C LYS A 48 -10.59 13.49 -4.41
N SER A 49 -9.38 13.57 -3.85
CA SER A 49 -8.39 14.60 -4.20
C SER A 49 -7.46 14.26 -5.38
N GLY A 50 -7.54 13.05 -5.95
CA GLY A 50 -6.65 12.60 -7.03
C GLY A 50 -7.31 12.63 -8.42
N SER A 51 -6.61 13.16 -9.43
CA SER A 51 -7.09 13.25 -10.82
C SER A 51 -7.01 11.93 -11.62
N ALA A 52 -6.40 10.89 -11.05
CA ALA A 52 -6.39 9.57 -11.66
C ALA A 52 -7.55 8.76 -11.10
N ALA A 53 -8.51 8.38 -11.96
CA ALA A 53 -9.52 7.39 -11.62
C ALA A 53 -8.77 6.12 -11.15
N PRO A 54 -8.98 5.70 -9.91
CA PRO A 54 -8.17 4.63 -9.39
C PRO A 54 -8.57 3.29 -9.96
N LEU A 55 -7.62 2.36 -9.96
CA LEU A 55 -7.88 0.97 -10.29
C LEU A 55 -8.97 0.42 -9.36
N GLU A 56 -9.98 -0.23 -9.95
CA GLU A 56 -11.07 -0.85 -9.20
C GLU A 56 -10.57 -2.02 -8.35
N GLU A 57 -9.60 -2.77 -8.90
CA GLU A 57 -8.93 -3.90 -8.25
C GLU A 57 -7.44 -3.97 -8.61
N LEU A 58 -6.67 -4.75 -7.83
CA LEU A 58 -5.27 -5.04 -8.15
C LEU A 58 -5.18 -6.18 -9.18
N TYR A 59 -4.54 -5.94 -10.31
CA TYR A 59 -4.30 -6.96 -11.33
C TYR A 59 -3.05 -7.78 -10.99
N VAL A 60 -3.24 -9.06 -10.72
CA VAL A 60 -2.17 -10.01 -10.36
C VAL A 60 -1.96 -11.11 -11.39
N ASP A 61 -2.98 -11.42 -12.20
CA ASP A 61 -2.94 -12.50 -13.18
C ASP A 61 -2.17 -12.07 -14.43
N GLY A 62 -1.08 -12.79 -14.73
CA GLY A 62 -0.19 -12.45 -15.85
C GLY A 62 0.79 -11.32 -15.56
N PHE A 63 0.82 -10.81 -14.31
CA PHE A 63 1.72 -9.74 -13.89
C PHE A 63 2.86 -10.28 -13.02
N ASP A 64 4.07 -9.78 -13.27
CA ASP A 64 5.24 -10.01 -12.42
C ASP A 64 5.20 -9.13 -11.15
N ALA A 65 6.20 -9.30 -10.27
CA ALA A 65 6.24 -8.60 -9.00
C ALA A 65 6.44 -7.08 -9.18
N ASP A 66 7.23 -6.66 -10.17
CA ASP A 66 7.55 -5.24 -10.40
C ASP A 66 6.35 -4.51 -10.99
N GLN A 67 5.60 -5.17 -11.88
CA GLN A 67 4.38 -4.61 -12.45
C GLN A 67 3.27 -4.48 -11.40
N ILE A 68 3.14 -5.45 -10.47
CA ILE A 68 2.22 -5.33 -9.32
C ILE A 68 2.66 -4.19 -8.40
N TRP A 69 3.98 -4.06 -8.16
CA TRP A 69 4.53 -2.99 -7.34
C TRP A 69 4.23 -1.61 -7.90
N GLU A 70 4.34 -1.43 -9.21
CA GLU A 70 4.07 -0.13 -9.85
C GLU A 70 2.59 0.26 -9.74
N GLN A 71 1.66 -0.70 -9.84
CA GLN A 71 0.24 -0.46 -9.57
C GLN A 71 0.01 0.06 -8.14
N LEU A 72 0.64 -0.57 -7.14
CA LEU A 72 0.55 -0.14 -5.74
C LEU A 72 1.16 1.25 -5.53
N ARG A 73 2.32 1.52 -6.13
CA ARG A 73 3.02 2.80 -6.03
C ARG A 73 2.19 3.94 -6.61
N LEU A 74 1.59 3.75 -7.78
CA LEU A 74 0.81 4.77 -8.48
C LEU A 74 -0.32 5.32 -7.59
N LEU A 75 -0.95 4.45 -6.81
CA LEU A 75 -2.09 4.80 -5.97
C LEU A 75 -1.70 5.24 -4.56
N ASN A 76 -0.65 4.65 -3.99
CA ASN A 76 -0.17 5.02 -2.67
C ASN A 76 0.57 6.37 -2.67
N GLY A 77 1.21 6.76 -3.77
CA GLY A 77 1.94 8.03 -3.88
C GLY A 77 1.07 9.25 -3.53
N PRO A 78 -0.04 9.49 -4.25
CA PRO A 78 -0.97 10.58 -3.95
C PRO A 78 -1.55 10.52 -2.53
N LEU A 79 -1.89 9.32 -2.05
CA LEU A 79 -2.41 9.11 -0.70
C LEU A 79 -1.41 9.56 0.38
N VAL A 80 -0.14 9.19 0.23
CA VAL A 80 0.93 9.59 1.17
C VAL A 80 1.11 11.10 1.16
N THR A 81 1.11 11.73 -0.02
CA THR A 81 1.22 13.20 -0.13
C THR A 81 0.06 13.89 0.58
N GLU A 82 -1.17 13.42 0.37
CA GLU A 82 -2.35 13.99 1.01
C GLU A 82 -2.32 13.81 2.53
N MET A 83 -2.00 12.60 3.01
CA MET A 83 -1.91 12.33 4.44
C MET A 83 -0.84 13.19 5.10
N ALA A 84 0.32 13.36 4.46
CA ALA A 84 1.37 14.25 4.95
C ALA A 84 0.91 15.71 5.01
N GLN A 85 0.14 16.19 4.03
CA GLN A 85 -0.45 17.52 4.06
C GLN A 85 -1.47 17.67 5.19
N ARG A 86 -2.38 16.71 5.37
CA ARG A 86 -3.38 16.70 6.45
C ARG A 86 -2.70 16.73 7.83
N ILE A 87 -1.70 15.88 8.05
CA ILE A 87 -0.92 15.86 9.31
C ILE A 87 -0.24 17.21 9.55
N ARG A 88 0.35 17.82 8.51
CA ARG A 88 0.97 19.15 8.63
C ARG A 88 -0.05 20.23 8.96
N THR A 89 -1.26 20.16 8.39
CA THR A 89 -2.35 21.08 8.71
C THR A 89 -2.79 20.93 10.17
N PHE A 90 -2.95 19.70 10.66
CA PHE A 90 -3.26 19.41 12.06
C PHE A 90 -2.17 19.90 13.01
N SER A 91 -0.90 19.72 12.65
CA SER A 91 0.22 20.22 13.44
C SER A 91 0.26 21.74 13.53
N LYS A 92 -0.24 22.46 12.52
CA LYS A 92 -0.29 23.93 12.50
C LYS A 92 -1.51 24.50 13.23
N LYS A 93 -2.61 23.75 13.25
CA LYS A 93 -3.90 24.15 13.84
C LYS A 93 -4.49 23.00 14.64
N PRO A 94 -3.90 22.66 15.80
CA PRO A 94 -4.38 21.55 16.64
C PRO A 94 -5.82 21.77 17.11
N GLU A 95 -6.27 23.02 17.22
CA GLU A 95 -7.65 23.41 17.55
C GLU A 95 -8.70 22.88 16.56
N ASN A 96 -8.31 22.56 15.33
CA ASN A 96 -9.21 21.99 14.32
C ASN A 96 -9.45 20.48 14.51
N ILE A 97 -8.73 19.83 15.42
CA ILE A 97 -8.89 18.40 15.69
C ILE A 97 -10.02 18.22 16.70
N LEU A 98 -11.24 18.06 16.19
CA LEU A 98 -12.41 17.84 17.01
C LEU A 98 -12.72 16.33 17.12
N LEU A 99 -12.64 15.78 18.33
CA LEU A 99 -13.04 14.39 18.61
C LEU A 99 -14.54 14.17 18.44
N PHE A 100 -15.32 15.22 18.70
CA PHE A 100 -16.75 15.27 18.50
C PHE A 100 -17.05 16.50 17.62
N PRO A 101 -17.92 16.39 16.60
CA PRO A 101 -18.31 17.55 15.82
C PRO A 101 -18.86 18.63 16.77
N SER A 102 -18.23 19.80 16.82
CA SER A 102 -18.78 20.90 17.60
C SER A 102 -20.09 21.33 16.94
N GLU A 103 -21.14 21.51 17.74
CA GLU A 103 -22.37 22.15 17.28
C GLU A 103 -21.97 23.50 16.67
N LYS A 104 -22.34 23.72 15.40
CA LYS A 104 -22.09 24.99 14.72
C LYS A 104 -22.75 26.09 15.57
N GLN A 105 -21.95 26.96 16.16
CA GLN A 105 -22.44 28.28 16.55
C GLN A 105 -22.67 29.02 15.24
N GLU A 106 -23.94 29.21 14.87
CA GLU A 106 -24.33 30.15 13.84
C GLU A 106 -23.87 31.53 14.32
N GLU A 107 -22.82 32.07 13.71
CA GLU A 107 -22.48 33.48 13.83
C GLU A 107 -23.68 34.27 13.27
N SER A 108 -24.45 34.84 14.19
CA SER A 108 -25.41 35.89 13.88
C SER A 108 -24.62 37.09 13.37
N GLU A 109 -24.53 37.24 12.05
CA GLU A 109 -24.20 38.53 11.45
C GLU A 109 -25.34 39.49 11.80
N GLU A 110 -25.13 40.31 12.82
CA GLU A 110 -25.93 41.50 13.11
C GLU A 110 -25.87 42.40 11.87
N GLU A 111 -27.03 42.65 11.26
CA GLU A 111 -27.25 43.74 10.32
C GLU A 111 -26.95 45.07 11.04
N GLU A 112 -25.87 45.77 10.65
CA GLU A 112 -25.70 47.19 10.97
C GLU A 112 -26.38 48.03 9.88
N ASP A 113 -27.48 48.67 10.25
CA ASP A 113 -28.17 49.77 9.57
C ASP A 113 -27.31 51.06 9.47
#